data_AF-A0AAE3QWS6-F1
#
_entry.id   AF-A0AAE3QWS6-F1
#
_cell.length_a   1.000
_cell.length_b   1.000
_cell.length_c   1.000
_cell.angle_alpha   90.00
_cell.angle_beta   90.00
_cell.angle_gamma   90.00
#
_symmetry.space_group_name_H-M   'P 1'
#
loop_
_entity.id
_entity.type
_entity.pdbx_description
1 polymer ?
#
loop_
_entity_poly.entity_id
_entity_poly.type
_entity_poly.pdbx_seq_one_letter_code
_entity_poly.pdbx_strand_id
1 'polypeptide(L)'
;MNYTILPDVLYEPSDEKGEISIVPYSSGVPVIKGRSMLKKNMISLIWEGEKIIHYTQEKISLQPDQILLLAAGNYLTTQRFAEKGHINSILIFFDNSVLNDFLEQQKDPINFTSLTENSRPYVLFEKDAYLNQYIVSLKLIV
;
A
#
# COMPACT_ATOMS: atom_id res chain seq x y z
N MET A 1 13.27 16.63 -12.66
CA MET A 1 12.25 15.56 -12.79
C MET A 1 12.07 14.96 -11.40
N ASN A 2 10.90 15.14 -10.77
CA ASN A 2 10.76 14.99 -9.32
C ASN A 2 10.12 13.65 -8.94
N TYR A 3 10.67 12.97 -7.94
CA TYR A 3 10.04 11.81 -7.31
C TYR A 3 8.93 12.28 -6.37
N THR A 4 7.83 11.53 -6.32
CA THR A 4 6.87 11.65 -5.22
C THR A 4 7.38 10.80 -4.05
N ILE A 5 7.71 11.43 -2.93
CA ILE A 5 8.21 10.73 -1.73
C ILE A 5 7.02 10.42 -0.84
N LEU A 6 6.76 9.14 -0.62
CA LEU A 6 5.68 8.65 0.23
C LEU A 6 6.26 8.00 1.48
N PRO A 7 5.64 8.18 2.65
CA PRO A 7 4.41 8.96 2.88
C PRO A 7 4.63 10.48 3.00
N ASP A 8 5.87 10.99 2.99
CA ASP A 8 6.19 12.40 3.28
C ASP A 8 5.32 13.47 2.59
N VAL A 9 4.96 13.27 1.31
CA VAL A 9 4.11 14.22 0.55
C VAL A 9 2.66 14.26 1.04
N LEU A 10 2.22 13.23 1.76
CA LEU A 10 0.86 13.10 2.28
C LEU A 10 0.73 13.58 3.73
N TYR A 11 1.85 13.80 4.42
CA TYR A 11 1.83 14.26 5.80
C TYR A 11 1.73 15.78 5.88
N GLU A 12 0.92 16.26 6.81
CA GLU A 12 0.95 17.65 7.24
C GLU A 12 2.16 17.91 8.15
N PRO A 13 2.67 19.15 8.22
CA PRO A 13 3.80 19.48 9.10
C PRO A 13 3.55 19.19 10.59
N SER A 14 2.28 19.16 11.00
CA SER A 14 1.82 18.86 12.35
C SER A 14 1.62 17.38 12.63
N ASP A 15 1.72 16.50 11.63
CA ASP A 15 1.49 15.08 11.84
C ASP A 15 2.60 14.47 12.70
N GLU A 16 2.19 13.85 13.80
CA GLU A 16 3.09 12.98 14.55
C GLU A 16 3.44 11.76 13.69
N LYS A 17 4.73 11.62 13.37
CA LYS A 17 5.24 10.50 12.58
C LYS A 17 5.37 9.26 13.45
N GLY A 18 4.24 8.64 13.74
CA GLY A 18 4.18 7.34 14.41
C GLY A 18 4.85 6.22 13.59
N GLU A 19 5.08 5.10 14.26
CA GLU A 19 5.59 3.87 13.62
C GLU A 19 4.62 3.35 12.56
N ILE A 20 3.31 3.52 12.80
CA ILE A 20 2.21 3.26 11.86
C ILE A 20 1.50 4.58 11.56
N SER A 21 1.19 4.82 10.30
CA SER A 21 0.30 5.91 9.86
C SER A 21 -0.78 5.37 8.96
N ILE A 22 -1.99 5.93 9.06
CA ILE A 22 -3.13 5.57 8.23
C ILE A 22 -3.58 6.85 7.55
N VAL A 23 -3.51 6.87 6.23
CA VAL A 23 -3.71 8.08 5.44
C VAL A 23 -4.81 7.85 4.41
N PRO A 24 -5.92 8.60 4.45
CA PRO A 24 -6.88 8.62 3.36
C PRO A 24 -6.22 9.23 2.12
N TYR A 25 -6.37 8.59 0.98
CA TYR A 25 -5.80 9.04 -0.28
C TYR A 25 -6.89 9.12 -1.35
N SER A 26 -7.04 10.31 -1.93
CA SER A 26 -7.89 10.55 -3.09
C SER A 26 -7.10 11.27 -4.18
N SER A 27 -7.22 10.80 -5.43
CA SER A 27 -6.68 11.50 -6.59
C SER A 27 -7.73 11.61 -7.68
N GLY A 28 -7.94 12.84 -8.16
CA GLY A 28 -8.72 13.16 -9.35
C GLY A 28 -7.85 13.46 -10.57
N VAL A 29 -6.54 13.16 -10.54
CA VAL A 29 -5.63 13.31 -11.67
C VAL A 29 -5.02 11.95 -12.03
N PRO A 30 -5.11 11.50 -13.30
CA PRO A 30 -4.56 10.21 -13.66
C PRO A 30 -3.03 10.33 -13.68
N VAL A 31 -2.36 9.34 -13.12
CA VAL A 31 -0.90 9.28 -13.14
C VAL A 31 -0.49 8.19 -14.10
N ILE A 32 0.34 8.51 -15.10
CA ILE A 32 0.91 7.51 -16.01
C ILE A 32 2.39 7.40 -15.73
N LYS A 33 2.83 6.20 -15.31
CA LYS A 33 4.23 5.91 -14.99
C LYS A 33 4.88 6.97 -14.08
N GLY A 34 4.16 7.39 -13.04
CA GLY A 34 4.68 8.28 -12.01
C GLY A 34 5.74 7.58 -11.17
N ARG A 35 6.83 8.29 -10.85
CA ARG A 35 7.91 7.77 -10.02
C ARG A 35 7.62 8.08 -8.55
N SER A 36 7.49 7.03 -7.74
CA SER A 36 7.30 7.15 -6.30
C SER A 36 8.42 6.42 -5.55
N MET A 37 8.91 7.04 -4.48
CA MET A 37 9.80 6.38 -3.52
C MET A 37 9.01 6.16 -2.22
N LEU A 38 8.78 4.89 -1.88
CA LEU A 38 8.23 4.48 -0.59
C LEU A 38 9.36 4.42 0.44
N LYS A 39 9.34 5.31 1.42
CA LYS A 39 10.28 5.27 2.57
C LYS A 39 9.91 4.19 3.60
N LYS A 40 8.63 3.85 3.68
CA LYS A 40 8.06 2.84 4.57
C LYS A 40 7.36 1.75 3.77
N ASN A 41 7.13 0.59 4.37
CA ASN A 41 6.22 -0.41 3.79
C ASN A 41 4.81 0.16 3.72
N MET A 42 3.98 -0.35 2.81
CA MET A 42 2.65 0.18 2.55
C MET A 42 1.64 -0.95 2.35
N ILE A 43 0.51 -0.89 3.05
CA ILE A 43 -0.72 -1.59 2.68
C ILE A 43 -1.62 -0.60 1.96
N SER A 44 -2.10 -0.97 0.77
CA SER A 44 -3.01 -0.18 -0.05
C SER A 44 -4.39 -0.84 -0.09
N LEU A 45 -5.37 -0.17 0.53
CA LEU A 45 -6.77 -0.57 0.58
C LEU A 45 -7.55 0.28 -0.41
N ILE A 46 -7.55 -0.09 -1.69
CA ILE A 46 -8.33 0.60 -2.72
C ILE A 46 -9.80 0.18 -2.64
N TRP A 47 -10.75 1.10 -2.83
CA TRP A 47 -12.17 0.74 -3.00
C TRP A 47 -12.80 1.38 -4.24
N GLU A 48 -12.04 2.21 -4.96
CA GLU A 48 -12.49 2.84 -6.19
C GLU A 48 -11.28 3.16 -7.09
N GLY A 49 -11.38 2.80 -8.37
CA GLY A 49 -10.32 2.96 -9.37
C GLY A 49 -9.37 1.75 -9.48
N GLU A 50 -8.32 1.91 -10.29
CA GLU A 50 -7.28 0.91 -10.52
C GLU A 50 -5.90 1.53 -10.28
N LYS A 51 -5.01 0.80 -9.59
CA LYS A 51 -3.61 1.17 -9.44
C LYS A 51 -2.72 0.08 -10.03
N ILE A 52 -1.84 0.46 -10.95
CA ILE A 52 -0.87 -0.44 -11.57
C ILE A 52 0.53 -0.12 -11.05
N ILE A 53 1.20 -1.10 -10.47
CA ILE A 53 2.62 -1.02 -10.12
C ILE A 53 3.42 -1.73 -11.21
N HIS A 54 4.38 -1.04 -11.81
CA HIS A 54 5.31 -1.63 -12.78
C HIS A 54 6.56 -2.05 -12.03
N TYR A 55 6.83 -3.35 -11.96
CA TYR A 55 7.98 -3.93 -11.25
C TYR A 55 8.75 -4.86 -12.19
N THR A 56 10.02 -4.55 -12.46
CA THR A 56 10.89 -5.28 -13.39
C THR A 56 10.20 -5.60 -14.73
N GLN A 57 9.74 -6.83 -14.93
CA GLN A 57 9.04 -7.32 -16.12
C GLN A 57 7.55 -7.63 -15.85
N GLU A 58 7.08 -7.44 -14.62
CA GLU A 58 5.71 -7.67 -14.18
C GLU A 58 4.93 -6.35 -14.01
N LYS A 59 3.61 -6.46 -14.18
CA LYS A 59 2.65 -5.40 -13.83
C LYS A 59 1.68 -5.95 -12.82
N ILE A 60 1.55 -5.25 -11.70
CA ILE A 60 0.64 -5.61 -10.62
C ILE A 60 -0.55 -4.66 -10.74
N SER A 61 -1.69 -5.17 -11.18
CA SER A 61 -2.94 -4.41 -11.22
C SER A 61 -3.66 -4.65 -9.89
N LEU A 62 -3.85 -3.58 -9.12
CA LEU A 62 -4.59 -3.57 -7.87
C LEU A 62 -6.01 -3.07 -8.16
N GLN A 63 -6.98 -3.93 -7.90
CA GLN A 63 -8.41 -3.72 -8.12
C GLN A 63 -9.18 -3.50 -6.80
N PRO A 64 -10.42 -2.94 -6.84
CA PRO A 64 -11.24 -2.70 -5.66
C PRO A 64 -11.59 -3.92 -4.80
N ASP A 65 -11.43 -5.13 -5.30
CA ASP A 65 -11.60 -6.40 -4.60
C ASP A 65 -10.29 -6.92 -3.96
N GLN A 66 -9.17 -6.24 -4.14
CA GLN A 66 -7.85 -6.71 -3.70
C GLN A 66 -7.15 -5.78 -2.70
N ILE A 67 -6.21 -6.33 -1.94
CA ILE A 67 -5.27 -5.60 -1.08
C ILE A 67 -3.86 -5.84 -1.59
N LEU A 68 -3.07 -4.76 -1.62
CA LEU A 68 -1.65 -4.81 -1.93
C LEU A 68 -0.83 -4.46 -0.70
N LEU A 69 0.05 -5.37 -0.28
CA LEU A 69 1.18 -5.07 0.58
C LEU A 69 2.42 -4.84 -0.31
N LEU A 70 3.15 -3.76 -0.08
CA LEU A 70 4.30 -3.36 -0.87
C LEU A 70 5.45 -2.91 0.05
N ALA A 71 6.64 -3.48 -0.14
CA ALA A 71 7.81 -3.13 0.64
C ALA A 71 8.31 -1.71 0.31
N ALA A 72 9.05 -1.09 1.23
CA ALA A 72 9.76 0.16 0.95
C ALA A 72 10.67 0.03 -0.29
N GLY A 73 10.79 1.09 -1.08
CA GLY A 73 11.56 1.06 -2.32
C GLY A 73 11.09 2.03 -3.40
N ASN A 74 11.68 1.92 -4.59
CA ASN A 74 11.35 2.76 -5.74
C ASN A 74 10.38 2.04 -6.66
N TYR A 75 9.28 2.70 -6.98
CA TYR A 75 8.22 2.14 -7.82
C TYR A 75 7.83 3.10 -8.93
N LEU A 76 7.45 2.49 -10.04
CA LEU A 76 6.79 3.17 -11.14
C LEU A 76 5.31 2.81 -11.08
N THR A 77 4.44 3.80 -10.92
CA THR A 77 3.00 3.58 -10.72
C THR A 77 2.17 4.20 -11.82
N THR A 78 1.06 3.58 -12.15
CA THR A 78 0.01 4.16 -12.98
C THR A 78 -1.30 4.10 -12.22
N GLN A 79 -2.09 5.13 -12.33
CA GLN A 79 -3.33 5.32 -11.60
C GLN A 79 -4.40 5.66 -12.64
N ARG A 80 -5.43 4.83 -12.70
CA ARG A 80 -6.57 5.00 -13.61
C ARG A 80 -7.85 5.13 -12.82
N PHE A 81 -8.70 6.03 -13.27
CA PHE A 81 -9.99 6.23 -12.63
C PHE A 81 -10.95 5.07 -12.92
N ALA A 82 -11.86 4.85 -11.97
CA ALA A 82 -13.12 4.19 -12.27
C ALA A 82 -14.05 5.15 -13.04
N GLU A 83 -15.24 4.70 -13.40
CA GLU A 83 -16.25 5.49 -14.13
C GLU A 83 -16.55 6.85 -13.48
N LYS A 84 -16.37 6.98 -12.16
CA LYS A 84 -16.63 8.20 -11.38
C LYS A 84 -15.45 9.19 -11.32
N GLY A 85 -14.34 8.93 -12.02
CA GLY A 85 -13.27 9.92 -12.19
C GLY A 85 -12.30 10.09 -11.02
N HIS A 86 -12.36 9.22 -10.00
CA HIS A 86 -11.47 9.27 -8.83
C HIS A 86 -10.82 7.93 -8.55
N ILE A 87 -9.68 7.98 -7.87
CA ILE A 87 -9.07 6.84 -7.19
C ILE A 87 -9.13 7.11 -5.70
N ASN A 88 -9.70 6.17 -4.96
CA ASN A 88 -9.84 6.29 -3.52
C ASN A 88 -9.27 5.06 -2.82
N SER A 89 -8.37 5.31 -1.88
CA SER A 89 -7.71 4.27 -1.09
C SER A 89 -7.37 4.76 0.32
N ILE A 90 -7.22 3.82 1.24
CA ILE A 90 -6.55 4.06 2.52
C ILE A 90 -5.16 3.45 2.39
N LEU A 91 -4.14 4.24 2.70
CA LEU A 91 -2.75 3.82 2.70
C LEU A 91 -2.28 3.70 4.14
N ILE A 92 -1.83 2.51 4.52
CA ILE A 92 -1.26 2.25 5.84
C ILE A 92 0.24 2.12 5.67
N PHE A 93 1.03 3.01 6.26
CA PHE A 93 2.48 2.97 6.20
C PHE A 93 3.09 2.55 7.52
N PHE A 94 4.10 1.69 7.47
CA PHE A 94 4.79 1.17 8.65
C PHE A 94 6.23 0.77 8.35
N ASP A 95 7.07 0.77 9.38
CA ASP A 95 8.47 0.36 9.28
C ASP A 95 8.66 -1.14 9.56
N ASN A 96 9.85 -1.66 9.27
CA ASN A 96 10.15 -3.08 9.51
C ASN A 96 10.11 -3.46 11.01
N SER A 97 10.25 -2.49 11.93
CA SER A 97 10.09 -2.74 13.37
C SER A 97 8.70 -3.30 13.68
N VAL A 98 7.65 -2.73 13.09
CA VAL A 98 6.26 -3.20 13.27
C VAL A 98 6.09 -4.65 12.82
N LEU A 99 6.75 -5.05 11.72
CA LEU A 99 6.72 -6.44 11.27
C LEU A 99 7.49 -7.36 12.22
N ASN A 100 8.67 -6.93 12.68
CA ASN A 100 9.47 -7.72 13.61
C ASN A 100 8.70 -7.94 14.92
N ASP A 101 8.13 -6.88 15.49
CA ASP A 101 7.33 -6.96 16.72
C ASP A 101 6.11 -7.87 16.55
N PHE A 102 5.45 -7.81 15.38
CA PHE A 102 4.34 -8.72 15.06
C PHE A 102 4.79 -10.18 14.97
N LEU A 103 5.95 -10.45 14.38
CA LEU A 103 6.50 -11.79 14.23
C LEU A 103 6.94 -12.38 15.57
N GLU A 104 7.53 -11.57 16.44
CA GLU A 104 7.95 -11.98 17.79
C GLU A 104 6.77 -12.38 18.68
N GLN A 105 5.58 -11.82 18.44
CA GLN A 105 4.35 -12.15 19.17
C GLN A 105 3.70 -13.47 18.74
N GLN A 106 4.17 -14.11 17.66
CA GLN A 106 3.58 -15.36 17.19
C GLN A 106 4.01 -16.54 18.07
N LYS A 107 3.03 -17.34 18.52
CA LYS A 107 3.27 -18.49 19.40
C LYS A 107 4.11 -19.58 18.73
N ASP A 108 3.94 -19.73 17.42
CA ASP A 108 4.70 -20.66 16.61
C ASP A 108 5.72 -19.86 15.77
N PRO A 109 7.03 -20.09 15.93
CA PRO A 109 8.03 -19.35 15.18
C PRO A 109 7.88 -19.66 13.69
N ILE A 110 7.64 -18.61 12.89
CA ILE A 110 7.59 -18.73 11.44
C ILE A 110 8.97 -19.15 10.95
N ASN A 111 9.06 -20.35 10.38
CA ASN A 111 10.31 -20.87 9.87
C ASN A 111 10.57 -20.31 8.46
N PHE A 112 11.44 -19.31 8.36
CA PHE A 112 11.81 -18.64 7.10
C PHE A 112 12.77 -19.46 6.21
N THR A 113 12.99 -20.74 6.47
CA THR A 113 13.97 -21.58 5.75
C THR A 113 13.67 -21.83 4.26
N SER A 114 12.57 -21.29 3.72
CA SER A 114 12.18 -21.38 2.30
C SER A 114 12.10 -20.05 1.57
N LEU A 115 12.87 -19.02 1.98
CA LEU A 115 13.04 -17.80 1.18
C LEU A 115 13.78 -18.12 -0.12
N THR A 116 13.05 -18.54 -1.15
CA THR A 116 13.58 -18.80 -2.49
C THR A 116 14.08 -17.49 -3.12
N GLU A 117 15.06 -17.57 -4.02
CA GLU A 117 15.67 -16.46 -4.76
C GLU A 117 14.70 -15.54 -5.53
N ASN A 118 13.40 -15.89 -5.60
CA ASN A 118 12.33 -15.13 -6.24
C ASN A 118 11.43 -14.37 -5.26
N SER A 119 11.97 -13.84 -4.15
CA SER A 119 11.19 -13.03 -3.21
C SER A 119 10.68 -11.75 -3.89
N ARG A 120 9.36 -11.60 -3.99
CA ARG A 120 8.73 -10.41 -4.56
C ARG A 120 8.59 -9.35 -3.45
N PRO A 121 8.81 -8.06 -3.74
CA PRO A 121 8.67 -7.00 -2.74
C PRO A 121 7.18 -6.64 -2.50
N TYR A 122 6.27 -7.53 -2.85
CA TYR A 122 4.84 -7.29 -2.76
C TYR A 122 4.07 -8.58 -2.51
N VAL A 123 2.89 -8.43 -1.91
CA VAL A 123 1.88 -9.48 -1.78
C VAL A 123 0.55 -8.87 -2.22
N LEU A 124 -0.15 -9.55 -3.13
CA LEU A 124 -1.48 -9.18 -3.60
C LEU A 124 -2.45 -10.30 -3.22
N PHE A 125 -3.57 -9.96 -2.59
CA PHE A 125 -4.58 -10.94 -2.20
C PHE A 125 -5.99 -10.36 -2.25
N GLU A 126 -6.97 -11.24 -2.43
CA GLU A 126 -8.39 -10.90 -2.50
C GLU A 126 -8.94 -10.52 -1.12
N LYS A 127 -9.89 -9.58 -1.12
CA LYS A 127 -10.67 -9.21 0.05
C LYS A 127 -11.77 -10.23 0.26
N ASP A 128 -11.89 -10.70 1.49
CA ASP A 128 -13.08 -11.42 1.94
C ASP A 128 -14.15 -10.45 2.47
N ALA A 129 -15.27 -11.00 2.92
CA ALA A 129 -16.34 -10.21 3.52
C ALA A 129 -15.90 -9.44 4.77
N TYR A 130 -14.97 -10.01 5.55
CA TYR A 130 -14.45 -9.37 6.76
C TYR A 130 -13.62 -8.13 6.41
N LEU A 131 -12.67 -8.25 5.49
CA LEU A 131 -11.81 -7.15 5.03
C LEU A 131 -12.62 -6.03 4.39
N ASN A 132 -13.65 -6.36 3.62
CA ASN A 132 -14.55 -5.34 3.06
C ASN A 132 -15.27 -4.56 4.18
N GLN A 133 -15.80 -5.25 5.19
CA GLN A 133 -16.45 -4.58 6.32
C GLN A 133 -15.47 -3.78 7.18
N TYR A 134 -14.25 -4.29 7.37
CA TYR A 134 -13.19 -3.58 8.08
C TYR A 134 -12.83 -2.27 7.39
N ILE A 135 -12.70 -2.26 6.06
CA ILE A 135 -12.44 -1.04 5.28
C ILE A 135 -13.60 -0.04 5.42
N VAL A 136 -14.86 -0.51 5.41
CA VAL A 136 -16.02 0.36 5.64
C VAL A 136 -15.93 1.03 7.02
N SER A 137 -15.58 0.27 8.06
CA SER A 137 -15.41 0.82 9.42
C SER A 137 -14.24 1.81 9.49
N LEU A 138 -13.09 1.51 8.88
CA LEU A 138 -11.94 2.42 8.85
C LEU A 138 -12.29 3.77 8.24
N LYS A 139 -13.07 3.79 7.15
CA LYS A 139 -13.52 5.02 6.47
C LYS A 139 -14.36 5.95 7.34
N LEU A 140 -14.87 5.49 8.49
CA LEU A 140 -15.63 6.33 9.42
C LEU A 140 -14.72 7.03 10.44
N ILE A 141 -13.45 6.63 10.53
CA ILE A 141 -12.50 7.07 11.56
C ILE A 141 -11.36 7.90 10.93
N VAL A 142 -11.06 7.67 9.65
CA VAL A 142 -10.03 8.39 8.88
C VAL A 142 -10.60 9.48 7.98
#